data_AF-A0A847JAX0-F1
#
_entry.id   AF-A0A847JAX0-F1
#
_cell.length_a   1.000
_cell.length_b   1.000
_cell.length_c   1.000
_cell.angle_alpha   90.00
_cell.angle_beta   90.00
_cell.angle_gamma   90.00
#
_symmetry.space_group_name_H-M   'P 1'
#
loop_
_entity.id
_entity.type
_entity.pdbx_description
1 polymer ?
#
loop_
_entity_poly.entity_id
_entity_poly.type
_entity_poly.pdbx_seq_one_letter_code
_entity_poly.pdbx_strand_id
1 'polypeptide(L)'
;MRRGLLVAGAATAVVVAVLVSLGNWQMRRLAWKHALIATVTARASAPAIEAPGLDDPLARDAAIDYRVVRIAGRFLAGRDAHVQALLGEPRGRFGGPGVWVMSPLTRRDGTIVWIN
;
A
#
# COMPACT_ATOMS: atom_id res chain seq x y z
N MET A 1 -50.17 -16.46 8.81
CA MET A 1 -49.76 -15.97 7.47
C MET A 1 -49.24 -14.51 7.46
N ARG A 2 -49.97 -13.51 7.98
CA ARG A 2 -49.56 -12.07 7.87
C ARG A 2 -48.21 -11.72 8.52
N ARG A 3 -47.87 -12.26 9.70
CA ARG A 3 -46.60 -11.99 10.39
C ARG A 3 -45.37 -12.48 9.62
N GLY A 4 -45.47 -13.63 8.95
CA GLY A 4 -44.36 -14.19 8.16
C GLY A 4 -44.01 -13.32 6.96
N LEU A 5 -45.02 -12.74 6.29
CA LEU A 5 -44.81 -11.81 5.18
C LEU A 5 -44.16 -10.49 5.61
N LEU A 6 -44.52 -9.98 6.79
CA LEU A 6 -43.89 -8.77 7.35
C LEU A 6 -42.41 -9.00 7.68
N VAL A 7 -42.07 -10.15 8.27
CA VAL A 7 -40.69 -10.53 8.57
C VAL A 7 -39.89 -10.70 7.29
N ALA A 8 -40.44 -11.41 6.29
CA ALA A 8 -39.78 -11.58 5.01
C ALA A 8 -39.56 -10.24 4.29
N GLY A 9 -40.56 -9.36 4.26
CA GLY A 9 -40.44 -8.02 3.67
C GLY A 9 -39.39 -7.14 4.36
N ALA A 10 -39.35 -7.16 5.70
CA ALA A 10 -38.33 -6.45 6.46
C ALA A 10 -36.92 -6.99 6.18
N ALA A 11 -36.76 -8.32 6.14
CA ALA A 11 -35.48 -8.96 5.80
C ALA A 11 -35.02 -8.57 4.38
N THR A 12 -35.92 -8.61 3.40
CA THR A 12 -35.63 -8.16 2.03
C THR A 12 -35.21 -6.70 1.99
N ALA A 13 -35.92 -5.81 2.69
CA ALA A 13 -35.57 -4.39 2.74
C ALA A 13 -34.17 -4.15 3.33
N VAL A 14 -33.81 -4.88 4.40
CA VAL A 14 -32.46 -4.81 5.00
C VAL A 14 -31.40 -5.29 4.00
N VAL A 15 -31.62 -6.41 3.33
CA VAL A 15 -30.68 -6.93 2.33
C VAL A 15 -30.48 -5.92 1.19
N VAL A 16 -31.58 -5.35 0.68
CA VAL A 16 -31.51 -4.31 -0.37
C VAL A 16 -30.71 -3.11 0.11
N ALA A 17 -30.95 -2.61 1.32
CA ALA A 17 -30.21 -1.48 1.89
C ALA A 17 -28.70 -1.77 2.01
N VAL A 18 -28.33 -2.99 2.42
CA VAL A 18 -26.93 -3.43 2.48
C VAL A 18 -26.31 -3.48 1.08
N LEU A 19 -26.98 -4.08 0.11
CA LEU A 19 -26.47 -4.21 -1.25
C LEU A 19 -26.29 -2.85 -1.93
N VAL A 20 -27.25 -1.93 -1.77
CA VAL A 20 -27.13 -0.55 -2.28
C VAL A 20 -25.95 0.17 -1.61
N SER A 21 -25.80 0.03 -0.29
CA SER A 21 -24.68 0.64 0.44
C SER A 21 -23.33 0.08 -0.03
N LEU A 22 -23.27 -1.22 -0.25
CA LEU A 22 -22.07 -1.91 -0.73
C LEU A 22 -21.72 -1.51 -2.16
N GLY A 23 -22.71 -1.44 -3.07
CA GLY A 23 -22.49 -0.99 -4.44
C GLY A 23 -21.93 0.43 -4.50
N ASN A 24 -22.48 1.35 -3.69
CA ASN A 24 -21.95 2.70 -3.55
C ASN A 24 -20.50 2.71 -3.01
N TRP A 25 -20.21 1.88 -2.02
CA TRP A 25 -18.83 1.74 -1.51
C TRP A 25 -17.88 1.20 -2.58
N GLN A 26 -18.30 0.20 -3.35
CA GLN A 26 -17.49 -0.38 -4.43
C GLN A 26 -17.13 0.68 -5.49
N MET A 27 -18.09 1.50 -5.92
CA MET A 27 -17.83 2.58 -6.88
C MET A 27 -16.86 3.63 -6.32
N ARG A 28 -17.05 4.08 -5.08
CA ARG A 28 -16.10 5.01 -4.42
C ARG A 28 -14.71 4.39 -4.29
N ARG A 29 -14.64 3.12 -3.89
CA ARG A 29 -13.38 2.37 -3.72
C ARG A 29 -12.66 2.19 -5.05
N LEU A 30 -13.39 1.92 -6.13
CA LEU A 30 -12.86 1.82 -7.48
C LEU A 30 -12.26 3.16 -7.92
N ALA A 31 -13.01 4.26 -7.79
CA ALA A 31 -12.54 5.60 -8.12
C ALA A 31 -11.28 5.98 -7.32
N TRP A 32 -11.29 5.74 -6.01
CA TRP A 32 -10.11 5.95 -5.15
C TRP A 32 -8.91 5.11 -5.61
N LYS A 33 -9.11 3.82 -5.93
CA LYS A 33 -8.03 2.96 -6.44
C LYS A 33 -7.46 3.49 -7.76
N HIS A 34 -8.30 3.91 -8.71
CA HIS A 34 -7.82 4.47 -9.97
C HIS A 34 -7.00 5.75 -9.75
N ALA A 35 -7.46 6.65 -8.88
CA ALA A 35 -6.72 7.85 -8.54
C ALA A 35 -5.36 7.54 -7.89
N LEU A 36 -5.31 6.55 -7.00
CA LEU A 36 -4.07 6.09 -6.38
C LEU A 36 -3.12 5.49 -7.43
N ILE A 37 -3.60 4.59 -8.29
CA ILE A 37 -2.80 4.00 -9.37
C ILE A 37 -2.23 5.10 -10.26
N ALA A 38 -3.05 6.05 -10.71
CA ALA A 38 -2.59 7.16 -11.54
C ALA A 38 -1.48 7.99 -10.84
N THR A 39 -1.66 8.26 -9.54
CA THR A 39 -0.66 8.98 -8.73
C THR A 39 0.65 8.20 -8.63
N VAL A 40 0.58 6.91 -8.29
CA VAL A 40 1.74 6.01 -8.19
C VAL A 40 2.46 5.92 -9.53
N THR A 41 1.74 5.67 -10.62
CA THR A 41 2.30 5.56 -11.97
C THR A 41 3.01 6.85 -12.38
N ALA A 42 2.39 8.01 -12.17
CA ALA A 42 3.00 9.30 -12.49
C ALA A 42 4.30 9.49 -11.70
N ARG A 43 4.29 9.23 -10.39
CA ARG A 43 5.47 9.41 -9.51
C ARG A 43 6.59 8.41 -9.78
N ALA A 44 6.25 7.17 -10.08
CA ALA A 44 7.21 6.12 -10.41
C ALA A 44 7.86 6.34 -11.79
N SER A 45 7.17 7.04 -12.70
CA SER A 45 7.71 7.40 -14.02
C SER A 45 8.48 8.73 -14.04
N ALA A 46 8.40 9.51 -12.96
CA ALA A 46 9.06 10.80 -12.88
C ALA A 46 10.60 10.65 -12.80
N PRO A 47 11.38 11.65 -13.24
CA PRO A 47 12.82 11.66 -13.06
C PRO A 47 13.20 11.46 -11.60
N ALA A 48 14.26 10.66 -11.39
CA ALA A 48 14.77 10.38 -10.07
C ALA A 48 15.30 11.66 -9.42
N ILE A 49 14.96 11.87 -8.15
CA ILE A 49 15.50 12.95 -7.31
C ILE A 49 16.50 12.38 -6.32
N GLU A 50 17.33 13.20 -5.68
CA GLU A 50 18.14 12.72 -4.56
C GLU A 50 17.25 12.41 -3.36
N ALA A 51 17.54 11.31 -2.64
CA ALA A 51 16.78 10.91 -1.47
C ALA A 51 16.86 12.00 -0.38
N PRO A 52 15.71 12.50 0.12
CA PRO A 52 15.71 13.59 1.10
C PRO A 52 16.39 13.17 2.41
N GLY A 53 17.01 14.13 3.09
CA GLY A 53 17.50 13.95 4.46
C GLY A 53 16.34 13.90 5.46
N LEU A 54 16.59 13.45 6.70
CA LEU A 54 15.54 13.43 7.74
C LEU A 54 15.02 14.83 8.13
N ASP A 55 15.83 15.85 7.91
CA ASP A 55 15.49 17.26 8.18
C ASP A 55 14.79 17.94 7.01
N ASP A 56 14.77 17.30 5.84
CA ASP A 56 14.04 17.81 4.67
C ASP A 56 12.53 17.62 4.90
N PRO A 57 11.70 18.68 4.80
CA PRO A 57 10.25 18.56 4.91
C PRO A 57 9.65 17.50 3.97
N LEU A 58 10.26 17.30 2.80
CA LEU A 58 9.84 16.31 1.81
C LEU A 58 9.90 14.87 2.37
N ALA A 59 10.78 14.59 3.33
CA ALA A 59 10.86 13.26 3.96
C ALA A 59 9.60 12.88 4.74
N ARG A 60 8.74 13.86 5.07
CA ARG A 60 7.46 13.65 5.79
C ARG A 60 6.24 13.96 4.92
N ASP A 61 6.45 14.37 3.68
CA ASP A 61 5.38 14.72 2.76
C ASP A 61 4.96 13.49 1.96
N ALA A 62 3.65 13.23 1.86
CA ALA A 62 3.11 12.16 1.02
C ALA A 62 3.49 12.30 -0.47
N ALA A 63 4.00 13.46 -0.91
CA ALA A 63 4.57 13.68 -2.23
C ALA A 63 5.79 12.82 -2.53
N ILE A 64 6.53 12.36 -1.51
CA ILE A 64 7.68 11.46 -1.68
C ILE A 64 7.25 10.01 -1.94
N ASP A 65 6.04 9.63 -1.53
CA ASP A 65 5.54 8.25 -1.71
C ASP A 65 5.58 7.85 -3.18
N TYR A 66 6.16 6.68 -3.45
CA TYR A 66 6.32 6.09 -4.78
C TYR A 66 7.18 6.91 -5.76
N ARG A 67 7.97 7.87 -5.28
CA ARG A 67 8.96 8.57 -6.10
C ARG A 67 10.21 7.71 -6.27
N VAL A 68 10.75 7.74 -7.48
CA VAL A 68 12.10 7.21 -7.73
C VAL A 68 13.10 8.17 -7.10
N VAL A 69 14.00 7.63 -6.29
CA VAL A 69 15.08 8.40 -5.66
C VAL A 69 16.44 7.77 -5.96
N ARG A 70 17.47 8.61 -6.02
CA ARG A 70 18.87 8.22 -5.99
C ARG A 70 19.37 8.32 -4.56
N ILE A 71 20.09 7.30 -4.12
CA ILE A 71 20.69 7.25 -2.80
C ILE A 71 22.07 6.62 -2.91
N ALA A 72 23.01 7.14 -2.13
CA ALA A 72 24.35 6.60 -2.00
C ALA A 72 24.65 6.34 -0.52
N GLY A 73 25.31 5.22 -0.24
CA GLY A 73 25.60 4.79 1.12
C GLY A 73 26.31 3.45 1.13
N ARG A 74 26.39 2.84 2.30
CA ARG A 74 26.98 1.52 2.52
C ARG A 74 25.97 0.63 3.22
N PHE A 75 25.74 -0.58 2.71
CA PHE A 75 24.93 -1.57 3.41
C PHE A 75 25.62 -2.01 4.71
N LEU A 76 24.85 -2.17 5.78
CA LEU A 76 25.34 -2.69 7.05
C LEU A 76 25.10 -4.21 7.10
N ALA A 77 26.13 -4.98 6.73
CA ALA A 77 26.04 -6.44 6.66
C ALA A 77 25.66 -7.07 8.01
N GLY A 78 24.84 -8.13 7.96
CA GLY A 78 24.39 -8.86 9.16
C GLY A 78 23.38 -8.09 10.01
N ARG A 79 22.77 -7.02 9.48
CA ARG A 79 21.75 -6.19 10.16
C ARG A 79 20.40 -6.19 9.44
N ASP A 80 20.16 -7.21 8.62
CA ASP A 80 18.90 -7.33 7.89
C ASP A 80 17.73 -7.56 8.86
N ALA A 81 16.62 -6.86 8.60
CA ALA A 81 15.36 -7.08 9.30
C ALA A 81 14.43 -7.91 8.42
N HIS A 82 13.90 -9.00 8.98
CA HIS A 82 12.93 -9.85 8.29
C HIS A 82 11.51 -9.42 8.65
N VAL A 83 10.77 -8.93 7.66
CA VAL A 83 9.36 -8.55 7.83
C VAL A 83 8.50 -9.64 7.20
N GLN A 84 7.65 -10.28 8.00
CA GLN A 84 6.77 -11.33 7.49
C GLN A 84 5.82 -10.75 6.45
N ALA A 85 5.80 -11.37 5.27
CA ALA A 85 5.02 -10.94 4.13
C ALA A 85 4.25 -12.11 3.55
N LEU A 86 3.06 -11.84 3.03
CA LEU A 86 2.37 -12.77 2.14
C LEU A 86 2.86 -12.45 0.73
N LEU A 87 3.62 -13.38 0.14
CA LEU A 87 4.13 -13.18 -1.22
C LEU A 87 2.96 -13.27 -2.20
N GLY A 88 2.87 -12.25 -3.05
CA GLY A 88 1.62 -11.84 -3.68
C GLY A 88 1.16 -12.70 -4.85
N GLU A 89 1.95 -13.66 -5.32
CA GLU A 89 1.63 -14.46 -6.49
C GLU A 89 1.03 -15.82 -6.08
N PRO A 90 -0.29 -16.04 -6.16
CA PRO A 90 -0.89 -17.35 -5.83
C PRO A 90 -0.50 -18.44 -6.85
N ARG A 91 0.02 -18.03 -8.02
CA ARG A 91 0.45 -18.90 -9.13
C ARG A 91 1.83 -18.53 -9.71
N GLY A 92 2.67 -17.86 -8.93
CA GLY A 92 4.07 -17.59 -9.30
C GLY A 92 5.05 -18.52 -8.59
N ARG A 93 6.35 -18.39 -8.90
CA ARG A 93 7.43 -19.15 -8.23
C ARG A 93 7.48 -18.89 -6.72
N PHE A 94 7.04 -17.72 -6.28
CA PHE A 94 7.03 -17.28 -4.90
C PHE A 94 5.59 -16.94 -4.48
N GLY A 95 4.97 -17.84 -3.73
CA GLY A 95 3.62 -17.67 -3.18
C GLY A 95 3.55 -18.27 -1.78
N GLY A 96 2.61 -17.78 -0.96
CA GLY A 96 2.46 -18.22 0.43
C GLY A 96 3.27 -17.36 1.43
N PRO A 97 3.43 -17.83 2.67
CA PRO A 97 4.19 -17.11 3.70
C PRO A 97 5.64 -16.94 3.27
N GLY A 98 6.14 -15.71 3.35
CA GLY A 98 7.53 -15.37 3.10
C GLY A 98 7.99 -14.23 3.99
N VAL A 99 9.19 -13.74 3.71
CA VAL A 99 9.77 -12.58 4.40
C VAL A 99 10.31 -11.58 3.38
N TRP A 100 10.08 -10.30 3.61
CA TRP A 100 10.87 -9.23 3.02
C TRP A 100 12.18 -9.13 3.80
N VAL A 101 13.30 -9.06 3.06
CA VAL A 101 14.63 -8.86 3.62
C VAL A 101 14.92 -7.37 3.54
N MET A 102 14.74 -6.66 4.64
CA MET A 102 15.01 -5.23 4.70
C MET A 102 16.48 -5.02 5.08
N SER A 103 17.31 -4.64 4.13
CA SER A 103 18.73 -4.35 4.35
C SER A 103 18.95 -2.87 4.64
N PRO A 104 19.60 -2.51 5.77
CA PRO A 104 19.85 -1.12 6.11
C PRO A 104 21.06 -0.57 5.33
N LEU A 105 20.86 0.57 4.68
CA LEU A 105 21.89 1.38 4.02
C LEU A 105 22.21 2.59 4.90
N THR A 106 23.46 2.73 5.34
CA THR A 106 23.93 3.95 6.02
C THR A 106 24.39 5.00 5.01
N ARG A 107 23.90 6.23 5.16
CA ARG A 107 24.31 7.40 4.36
C ARG A 107 25.52 8.08 4.97
N ARG A 108 26.11 9.05 4.25
CA ARG A 108 27.29 9.81 4.73
C ARG A 108 27.01 10.63 6.00
N ASP A 109 25.77 11.06 6.19
CA ASP A 109 25.31 11.80 7.38
C ASP A 109 25.00 10.89 8.57
N GLY A 110 25.25 9.58 8.45
CA GLY A 110 25.00 8.59 9.50
C GLY A 110 23.54 8.10 9.57
N THR A 111 22.62 8.68 8.78
CA THR A 111 21.23 8.24 8.74
C THR A 111 21.10 6.86 8.05
N ILE A 112 20.05 6.13 8.42
CA ILE A 112 19.78 4.77 7.91
C ILE A 112 18.53 4.81 7.03
N VAL A 113 18.62 4.19 5.86
CA VAL A 113 17.48 3.94 4.96
C VAL A 113 17.32 2.43 4.81
N TRP A 114 16.10 1.93 4.99
CA TRP A 114 15.77 0.52 4.80
C TRP A 114 15.42 0.25 3.34
N ILE A 115 16.08 -0.74 2.73
CA ILE A 115 15.86 -1.15 1.34
C ILE A 115 15.33 -2.59 1.35
N ASN A 116 14.26 -2.85 0.59
CA ASN A 116 13.73 -4.19 0.32
C ASN A 116 14.19 -4.66 -1.05
#